data_AF-K1YDY6-F1
#
_entry.id   AF-K1YDY6-F1
#
_cell.length_a   1.000
_cell.length_b   1.000
_cell.length_c   1.000
_cell.angle_alpha   90.00
_cell.angle_beta   90.00
_cell.angle_gamma   90.00
#
_symmetry.space_group_name_H-M   'P 1'
#
loop_
_entity.id
_entity.type
_entity.pdbx_description
1 polymer ?
#
loop_
_entity_poly.entity_id
_entity_poly.type
_entity_poly.pdbx_seq_one_letter_code
_entity_poly.pdbx_strand_id
1 'polypeptide(L)'
;MNTIARLLDTIYAVVGTTLPHQFLIVLIYAVLAKVADLFIDRVLKKFTARTTITFDDALIELAHRPICWTIFLLGLQHALVLQKLTPPWKNLLPAVIESAMLLLWFAALFRFIHWFVEENTQRITERGKI
;
A
#
# COMPACT_ATOMS: atom_id res chain seq x y z
N MET A 1 -33.27 37.75 -8.96
CA MET A 1 -32.55 36.73 -8.17
C MET A 1 -31.21 36.47 -8.87
N ASN A 2 -30.10 36.94 -8.27
CA ASN A 2 -28.81 37.05 -8.96
C ASN A 2 -28.21 35.68 -9.31
N THR A 3 -27.73 35.53 -10.55
CA THR A 3 -27.04 34.33 -11.05
C THR A 3 -25.82 33.96 -10.18
N ILE A 4 -25.14 34.96 -9.62
CA ILE A 4 -24.00 34.80 -8.71
C ILE A 4 -24.41 34.09 -7.41
N ALA A 5 -25.61 34.39 -6.87
CA ALA A 5 -26.11 33.74 -5.66
C ALA A 5 -26.42 32.25 -5.90
N ARG A 6 -26.98 31.90 -7.07
CA ARG A 6 -27.18 30.49 -7.46
C ARG A 6 -25.86 29.73 -7.64
N LEU A 7 -24.83 30.38 -8.17
CA LEU A 7 -23.51 29.76 -8.31
C LEU A 7 -22.88 29.50 -6.94
N LEU A 8 -22.96 30.46 -6.02
CA LEU A 8 -22.50 30.28 -4.64
C LEU A 8 -23.26 29.15 -3.93
N ASP A 9 -24.58 29.10 -4.02
CA ASP A 9 -25.37 28.01 -3.41
C ASP A 9 -25.04 26.65 -4.03
N THR A 10 -24.79 26.60 -5.34
CA THR A 10 -24.39 25.35 -6.01
C THR A 10 -23.00 24.91 -5.55
N ILE A 11 -22.06 25.85 -5.39
CA ILE A 11 -20.71 25.56 -4.88
C ILE A 11 -20.79 25.08 -3.43
N TYR A 12 -21.54 25.76 -2.56
CA TYR A 12 -21.72 25.34 -1.17
C TYR A 12 -22.45 24.00 -1.04
N ALA A 13 -23.44 23.72 -1.88
CA ALA A 13 -24.13 22.43 -1.91
C ALA A 13 -23.20 21.30 -2.37
N VAL A 14 -22.35 21.53 -3.37
CA VAL A 14 -21.35 20.55 -3.85
C VAL A 14 -20.25 20.34 -2.82
N VAL A 15 -19.72 21.41 -2.21
CA VAL A 15 -18.72 21.33 -1.14
C VAL A 15 -19.27 20.68 0.12
N GLY A 16 -20.57 20.85 0.39
CA GLY A 16 -21.30 20.19 1.48
C GLY A 16 -21.63 18.71 1.23
N THR A 17 -21.40 18.19 0.02
CA THR A 17 -21.50 16.74 -0.23
C THR A 17 -20.29 15.99 0.31
N THR A 18 -20.46 14.71 0.64
CA THR A 18 -19.39 13.83 1.14
C THR A 18 -18.36 13.43 0.08
N LEU A 19 -18.64 13.68 -1.20
CA LEU A 19 -17.82 13.31 -2.35
C LEU A 19 -16.44 14.02 -2.39
N PRO A 20 -16.32 15.36 -2.28
CA PRO A 20 -15.01 16.04 -2.28
C PRO A 20 -14.09 15.58 -1.14
N HIS A 21 -14.65 15.27 0.03
CA HIS A 21 -13.87 14.78 1.17
C HIS A 21 -13.27 13.38 0.90
N GLN A 22 -13.96 12.52 0.16
CA GLN A 22 -13.49 11.18 -0.19
C GLN A 22 -12.36 11.21 -1.21
N PHE A 23 -12.49 12.04 -2.25
CA PHE A 23 -11.41 12.27 -3.20
C PHE A 23 -10.17 12.83 -2.52
N LEU A 24 -10.34 13.73 -1.54
CA LEU A 24 -9.23 14.25 -0.75
C LEU A 24 -8.54 13.15 0.07
N ILE A 25 -9.29 12.24 0.70
CA ILE A 25 -8.72 11.11 1.45
C ILE A 25 -7.94 10.17 0.53
N VAL A 26 -8.51 9.79 -0.62
CA VAL A 26 -7.82 8.95 -1.60
C VAL A 26 -6.57 9.66 -2.13
N LEU A 27 -6.62 10.97 -2.37
CA LEU A 27 -5.47 11.77 -2.77
C LEU A 27 -4.39 11.79 -1.68
N ILE A 28 -4.76 11.98 -0.41
CA ILE A 28 -3.83 11.95 0.74
C ILE A 28 -3.15 10.59 0.84
N TYR A 29 -3.91 9.50 0.68
CA TYR A 29 -3.35 8.16 0.71
C TYR A 29 -2.50 7.82 -0.52
N ALA A 30 -2.83 8.35 -1.70
CA ALA A 30 -1.97 8.25 -2.88
C ALA A 30 -0.65 9.02 -2.68
N VAL A 31 -0.70 10.20 -2.03
CA VAL A 31 0.49 10.94 -1.62
C VAL A 31 1.29 10.16 -0.58
N LEU A 32 0.65 9.58 0.43
CA LEU A 32 1.30 8.72 1.43
C LEU A 32 1.95 7.49 0.80
N ALA A 33 1.29 6.83 -0.16
CA ALA A 33 1.86 5.71 -0.90
C ALA A 33 3.11 6.14 -1.67
N LYS A 34 3.08 7.32 -2.30
CA LYS A 34 4.22 7.89 -3.01
C LYS A 34 5.36 8.31 -2.05
N VAL A 35 5.02 8.78 -0.84
CA VAL A 35 5.98 9.06 0.23
C VAL A 35 6.60 7.77 0.75
N ALA A 36 5.82 6.71 0.94
CA ALA A 36 6.33 5.41 1.37
C ALA A 36 7.26 4.80 0.33
N ASP A 37 6.90 4.88 -0.95
CA ASP A 37 7.75 4.45 -2.06
C ASP A 37 9.09 5.19 -2.06
N LEU A 38 9.04 6.52 -1.96
CA LEU A 38 10.24 7.37 -1.88
C LEU A 38 11.06 7.14 -0.60
N PHE A 39 10.41 6.86 0.53
CA PHE A 39 11.05 6.57 1.81
C PHE A 39 11.79 5.24 1.75
N ILE A 40 11.17 4.19 1.20
CA ILE A 40 11.82 2.89 1.07
C ILE A 40 12.99 2.98 0.08
N ASP A 41 12.83 3.66 -1.05
CA ASP A 41 13.92 3.83 -2.01
C ASP A 41 15.10 4.66 -1.47
N ARG A 42 14.87 5.66 -0.62
CA ARG A 42 15.95 6.51 -0.08
C ARG A 42 16.53 6.03 1.23
N VAL A 43 15.70 5.51 2.12
CA VAL A 43 16.10 5.12 3.47
C VAL A 43 16.52 3.67 3.47
N LEU A 44 15.66 2.76 3.03
CA LEU A 44 15.96 1.33 3.10
C LEU A 44 17.16 0.98 2.20
N LYS A 45 17.22 1.42 0.93
CA LYS A 45 18.41 1.21 0.06
C LYS A 45 19.71 1.79 0.64
N LYS A 46 19.62 2.90 1.36
CA LYS A 46 20.80 3.54 1.98
C LYS A 46 21.25 2.82 3.25
N PHE A 47 20.32 2.16 3.95
CA PHE A 47 20.63 1.32 5.10
C PHE A 47 21.22 -0.03 4.66
N THR A 48 20.68 -0.65 3.61
CA THR A 48 21.21 -1.91 3.04
C THR A 48 22.59 -1.75 2.42
N ALA A 49 22.85 -0.62 1.75
CA ALA A 49 24.20 -0.28 1.28
C ALA A 49 25.26 -0.18 2.41
N ARG A 50 24.83 -0.15 3.69
CA ARG A 50 25.71 -0.08 4.86
C ARG A 50 25.95 -1.43 5.52
N THR A 51 25.19 -2.47 5.15
CA THR A 51 25.27 -3.82 5.72
C THR A 51 25.78 -4.81 4.67
N THR A 52 26.82 -5.57 4.98
CA THR A 52 27.43 -6.58 4.09
C THR A 52 26.60 -7.87 3.95
N ILE A 53 25.37 -7.90 4.49
CA ILE A 53 24.52 -9.08 4.52
C ILE A 53 23.53 -9.01 3.35
N THR A 54 23.75 -9.82 2.31
CA THR A 54 22.89 -9.93 1.12
C THR A 54 21.44 -10.33 1.41
N PHE A 55 21.17 -10.88 2.60
CA PHE A 55 19.83 -11.28 3.03
C PHE A 55 18.93 -10.09 3.38
N ASP A 56 19.47 -9.06 4.02
CA ASP A 56 18.68 -7.89 4.42
C ASP A 56 18.22 -7.11 3.18
N ASP A 57 19.08 -7.03 2.16
CA ASP A 57 18.81 -6.41 0.86
C ASP A 57 17.64 -7.08 0.13
N ALA A 58 17.68 -8.41 0.03
CA ALA A 58 16.64 -9.17 -0.65
C ALA A 58 15.31 -9.12 0.10
N LEU A 59 15.32 -9.23 1.44
CA LEU A 59 14.11 -9.11 2.26
C LEU A 59 13.45 -7.74 2.07
N ILE A 60 14.25 -6.68 2.06
CA ILE A 60 13.79 -5.30 1.88
C ILE A 60 13.18 -5.09 0.49
N GLU A 61 13.83 -5.58 -0.56
CA GLU A 61 13.30 -5.47 -1.93
C GLU A 61 11.97 -6.22 -2.08
N LEU A 62 11.88 -7.39 -1.45
CA LEU A 62 10.68 -8.21 -1.51
C LEU A 62 9.52 -7.66 -0.67
N ALA A 63 9.83 -7.03 0.48
CA ALA A 63 8.87 -6.44 1.39
C ALA A 63 8.43 -5.02 0.98
N HIS A 64 9.24 -4.30 0.18
CA HIS A 64 8.90 -2.97 -0.32
C HIS A 64 7.56 -2.95 -1.05
N ARG A 65 7.42 -3.82 -2.05
CA ARG A 65 6.21 -3.89 -2.89
C ARG A 65 4.95 -4.15 -2.07
N PRO A 66 4.90 -5.16 -1.18
CA PRO A 66 3.71 -5.42 -0.38
C PRO A 66 3.40 -4.30 0.61
N ILE A 67 4.39 -3.68 1.23
CA ILE A 67 4.19 -2.55 2.13
C ILE A 67 3.56 -1.34 1.41
N CYS A 68 4.04 -1.00 0.22
CA CYS A 68 3.44 0.10 -0.55
C CYS A 68 1.97 -0.17 -0.90
N TRP A 69 1.65 -1.40 -1.31
CA TRP A 69 0.27 -1.79 -1.60
C TRP A 69 -0.62 -1.80 -0.36
N THR A 70 -0.12 -2.21 0.80
CA THR A 70 -0.93 -2.23 2.03
C THR A 70 -1.29 -0.82 2.48
N ILE A 71 -0.35 0.14 2.37
CA ILE A 71 -0.62 1.55 2.68
C ILE A 71 -1.72 2.11 1.76
N PHE A 72 -1.67 1.78 0.47
CA PHE A 72 -2.71 2.17 -0.48
C PHE A 72 -4.08 1.53 -0.15
N LEU A 73 -4.10 0.22 0.13
CA LEU A 73 -5.32 -0.52 0.47
C LEU A 73 -5.95 -0.05 1.79
N LEU A 74 -5.15 0.31 2.79
CA LEU A 74 -5.64 0.90 4.04
C LEU A 74 -6.32 2.25 3.78
N GLY A 75 -5.82 3.04 2.83
CA GLY A 75 -6.46 4.28 2.39
C GLY A 75 -7.82 4.06 1.74
N LEU A 76 -7.88 3.06 0.87
CA LEU A 76 -9.14 2.64 0.24
C LEU A 76 -10.14 2.15 1.30
N GLN A 77 -9.69 1.32 2.25
CA GLN A 77 -10.52 0.84 3.35
C GLN A 77 -11.04 1.99 4.23
N HIS A 78 -10.18 2.94 4.58
CA HIS A 78 -10.55 4.10 5.38
C HIS A 78 -11.61 4.96 4.66
N ALA A 79 -11.44 5.22 3.36
CA ALA A 79 -12.41 5.96 2.56
C ALA A 79 -13.79 5.27 2.52
N LEU A 80 -13.81 3.94 2.45
CA LEU A 80 -15.03 3.13 2.45
C LEU A 80 -15.74 3.12 3.81
N VAL A 81 -14.99 3.12 4.92
CA VAL A 81 -15.57 3.18 6.27
C VAL A 81 -16.26 4.51 6.55
N LEU A 82 -15.73 5.61 6.01
CA LEU A 82 -16.36 6.94 6.13
C LEU A 82 -17.65 7.04 5.31
N GLN A 83 -17.81 6.20 4.30
CA GLN A 83 -19.04 6.15 3.52
C GLN A 83 -20.12 5.40 4.31
N LYS A 84 -21.31 6.00 4.46
CA LYS A 84 -22.51 5.31 4.94
C LYS A 84 -23.02 4.36 3.84
N LEU A 85 -22.25 3.30 3.58
CA LEU A 85 -22.64 2.23 2.67
C LEU A 85 -23.82 1.47 3.26
N THR A 86 -24.81 1.18 2.42
CA THR A 86 -25.89 0.27 2.77
C THR A 86 -25.38 -1.17 2.81
N PRO A 87 -25.94 -2.03 3.69
CA PRO A 87 -25.70 -3.47 3.60
C PRO A 87 -26.10 -4.00 2.21
N PRO A 88 -25.35 -4.94 1.62
CA PRO A 88 -24.23 -5.70 2.18
C PRO A 88 -22.85 -5.06 1.96
N TRP A 89 -22.76 -4.00 1.16
CA TRP A 89 -21.51 -3.40 0.68
C TRP A 89 -20.61 -2.88 1.80
N LYS A 90 -21.22 -2.40 2.88
CA LYS A 90 -20.52 -1.96 4.10
C LYS A 90 -19.58 -3.02 4.68
N ASN A 91 -19.96 -4.30 4.58
CA ASN A 91 -19.19 -5.40 5.15
C ASN A 91 -18.38 -6.14 4.08
N LEU A 92 -18.91 -6.24 2.85
CA LEU A 92 -18.25 -6.96 1.76
C LEU A 92 -16.98 -6.24 1.29
N LEU A 93 -17.02 -4.91 1.12
CA LEU A 93 -15.87 -4.19 0.56
C LEU A 93 -14.64 -4.20 1.48
N PRO A 94 -14.75 -3.91 2.80
CA PRO A 94 -13.61 -4.06 3.71
C PRO A 94 -13.08 -5.49 3.76
N ALA A 95 -13.95 -6.50 3.79
CA ALA A 95 -13.54 -7.91 3.82
C ALA A 95 -12.77 -8.33 2.55
N VAL A 96 -13.17 -7.83 1.38
CA VAL A 96 -12.44 -8.06 0.12
C VAL A 96 -11.06 -7.40 0.16
N ILE A 97 -10.95 -6.18 0.70
CA ILE A 97 -9.67 -5.48 0.83
C ILE A 97 -8.73 -6.21 1.79
N GLU A 98 -9.24 -6.63 2.96
CA GLU A 98 -8.46 -7.40 3.93
C GLU A 98 -8.00 -8.75 3.35
N SER A 99 -8.85 -9.43 2.60
CA SER A 99 -8.50 -10.66 1.89
C SER A 99 -7.42 -10.42 0.83
N ALA A 100 -7.53 -9.33 0.05
CA ALA A 100 -6.52 -8.96 -0.93
C ALA A 100 -5.18 -8.65 -0.25
N MET A 101 -5.20 -7.95 0.88
CA MET A 101 -4.01 -7.65 1.67
C MET A 101 -3.33 -8.93 2.19
N LEU A 102 -4.11 -9.89 2.69
CA LEU A 102 -3.60 -11.20 3.10
C LEU A 102 -2.97 -11.97 1.93
N LEU A 103 -3.65 -12.06 0.79
CA LEU A 103 -3.12 -12.73 -0.41
C LEU A 103 -1.83 -12.08 -0.90
N LEU A 104 -1.75 -10.75 -0.81
CA LEU A 104 -0.58 -9.99 -1.19
C LEU A 104 0.63 -10.33 -0.31
N TRP A 105 0.43 -10.36 1.02
CA TRP A 105 1.48 -10.78 1.97
C TRP A 105 1.84 -12.25 1.81
N PHE A 106 0.86 -13.11 1.52
CA PHE A 106 1.09 -14.52 1.25
C PHE A 106 1.97 -14.73 0.01
N ALA A 107 1.70 -13.99 -1.07
CA ALA A 107 2.53 -14.02 -2.26
C ALA A 107 3.95 -13.50 -1.99
N ALA A 108 4.09 -12.45 -1.18
CA ALA A 108 5.40 -11.94 -0.75
C ALA A 108 6.18 -12.98 0.05
N LEU A 109 5.52 -13.67 0.99
CA LEU A 109 6.12 -14.75 1.78
C LEU A 109 6.59 -15.91 0.91
N PHE A 110 5.77 -16.31 -0.06
CA PHE A 110 6.14 -17.38 -1.00
C PHE A 110 7.39 -17.04 -1.80
N ARG A 111 7.46 -15.81 -2.32
CA ARG A 111 8.65 -15.32 -3.02
C ARG A 111 9.87 -15.32 -2.12
N PHE A 112 9.70 -14.98 -0.84
CA PHE A 112 10.79 -14.92 0.12
C PHE A 112 11.35 -16.31 0.41
N ILE A 113 10.48 -17.29 0.62
CA ILE A 113 10.87 -18.68 0.84
C ILE A 113 11.60 -19.22 -0.39
N HIS A 114 11.09 -18.96 -1.60
CA HIS A 114 11.76 -19.39 -2.83
C HIS A 114 13.18 -18.84 -2.94
N TRP A 115 13.33 -17.53 -2.74
CA TRP A 115 14.63 -16.88 -2.75
C TRP A 115 15.57 -17.45 -1.66
N PHE A 116 15.07 -17.67 -0.45
CA PHE A 116 15.85 -18.20 0.66
C PHE A 116 16.37 -19.63 0.40
N VAL A 117 15.54 -20.49 -0.21
CA VAL A 117 15.92 -21.86 -0.58
C VAL A 117 17.00 -21.86 -1.66
N GLU A 118 16.88 -20.99 -2.66
CA GLU A 118 17.83 -20.87 -3.75
C GLU A 118 19.22 -20.41 -3.26
N GLU A 119 19.26 -19.34 -2.46
CA GLU A 119 20.49 -18.82 -1.85
C GLU A 119 21.18 -19.90 -0.99
N ASN A 120 20.42 -20.66 -0.19
CA ASN A 120 20.99 -21.70 0.65
C ASN A 120 21.54 -22.89 -0.15
N THR A 121 20.88 -23.24 -1.26
CA THR A 121 21.32 -24.34 -2.15
C THR A 121 22.65 -23.99 -2.84
N GLN A 122 22.82 -22.73 -3.27
CA GLN A 122 24.08 -22.26 -3.88
C GLN A 122 25.24 -22.31 -2.88
N ARG A 123 25.02 -21.82 -1.65
CA ARG A 123 26.04 -21.82 -0.58
C ARG A 123 26.52 -23.22 -0.20
N ILE A 124 25.63 -24.22 -0.18
CA ILE A 124 25.99 -25.61 0.11
C ILE A 124 26.83 -26.21 -1.03
N THR A 125 26.48 -25.90 -2.28
CA THR A 125 27.21 -26.40 -3.47
C THR A 125 28.63 -25.83 -3.54
N GLU A 126 28.83 -24.56 -3.18
CA GLU A 126 30.15 -23.92 -3.12
C GLU A 126 31.01 -24.48 -1.97
N ARG A 127 30.42 -24.74 -0.79
CA ARG A 127 31.14 -25.33 0.35
C ARG A 127 31.47 -26.81 0.18
N GLY A 128 30.70 -27.57 -0.61
CA GLY A 128 30.96 -28.98 -0.88
C GLY A 128 32.03 -29.24 -1.95
N LYS A 129 32.50 -28.20 -2.64
CA LYS A 129 33.55 -28.27 -3.67
C LYS A 129 34.98 -28.02 -3.13
N ILE A 130 35.14 -27.89 -1.80
CA ILE A 130 36.42 -27.66 -1.12
C ILE A 130 36.97 -28.97 -0.55
#